data_AF-A0ABC8K191-F1
#
_entry.id   AF-A0ABC8K191-F1
#
_cell.length_a   1.000
_cell.length_b   1.000
_cell.length_c   1.000
_cell.angle_alpha   90.00
_cell.angle_beta   90.00
_cell.angle_gamma   90.00
#
_symmetry.space_group_name_H-M   'P 1'
#
loop_
_entity.id
_entity.type
_entity.pdbx_description
1 polymer ?
#
loop_
_entity_poly.entity_id
_entity_poly.type
_entity_poly.pdbx_seq_one_letter_code
_entity_poly.pdbx_strand_id
1 'polypeptide(L)'
;MSSLPSKKLLDDLYTRFVVNGPEEDKKSFNRLMFLVESAHWYYEDTVVENDKTLKSLSFREFTCLLFNNSDLLRPQVANMDRIFRDF
;
A
#
# COMPACT_ATOMS: atom_id res chain seq x y z
N MET A 1 4.15 -18.88 12.41
CA MET A 1 3.36 -18.43 11.25
C MET A 1 3.40 -16.92 11.26
N SER A 2 3.78 -16.28 10.16
CA SER A 2 3.78 -14.83 10.06
C SER A 2 2.33 -14.32 9.89
N SER A 3 2.05 -13.16 10.48
CA SER A 3 0.71 -12.54 10.51
C SER A 3 0.61 -11.39 9.50
N LEU A 4 -0.60 -11.12 9.01
CA LEU A 4 -0.83 -9.96 8.15
C LEU A 4 -0.78 -8.65 8.96
N PRO A 5 -0.38 -7.54 8.33
CA PRO A 5 -0.39 -6.24 9.00
C PRO A 5 -1.81 -5.88 9.47
N SER A 6 -1.90 -5.26 10.65
CA SER A 6 -3.18 -4.80 11.18
C SER A 6 -3.76 -3.66 10.34
N LYS A 7 -5.09 -3.50 10.38
CA LYS A 7 -5.79 -2.35 9.76
C LYS A 7 -5.19 -1.00 10.19
N LYS A 8 -4.86 -0.85 11.48
CA LYS A 8 -4.26 0.37 12.02
C LYS A 8 -2.90 0.69 11.39
N LEU A 9 -2.07 -0.33 11.17
CA LEU A 9 -0.77 -0.16 10.53
C LEU A 9 -0.94 0.24 9.05
N LEU A 10 -1.86 -0.40 8.34
CA LEU A 10 -2.15 -0.05 6.94
C LEU A 10 -2.69 1.39 6.82
N ASP A 11 -3.57 1.82 7.73
CA ASP A 11 -4.09 3.20 7.76
C ASP A 11 -2.98 4.24 8.07
N ASP A 12 -2.03 3.90 8.95
CA ASP A 12 -0.88 4.76 9.24
C ASP A 12 0.02 4.92 8.01
N LEU A 13 0.38 3.82 7.35
CA LEU A 13 1.18 3.84 6.13
C LEU A 13 0.46 4.58 4.99
N TYR A 14 -0.84 4.34 4.81
CA TYR A 14 -1.65 5.06 3.83
C TYR A 14 -1.66 6.56 4.12
N THR A 15 -1.87 6.96 5.38
CA THR A 15 -1.90 8.37 5.75
C THR A 15 -0.54 9.02 5.54
N ARG A 16 0.53 8.36 5.98
CA ARG A 16 1.90 8.88 5.93
C ARG A 16 2.41 9.08 4.50
N PHE A 17 2.19 8.12 3.62
CA PHE A 17 2.76 8.14 2.27
C PHE A 17 1.79 8.64 1.21
N VAL A 18 0.50 8.29 1.33
CA VAL A 18 -0.51 8.62 0.31
C VAL A 18 -1.27 9.89 0.66
N VAL A 19 -1.82 10.01 1.87
CA VAL A 19 -2.63 11.20 2.26
C VAL A 19 -1.75 12.42 2.45
N ASN A 20 -0.58 12.28 3.07
CA ASN A 20 0.36 13.37 3.29
C ASN A 20 1.34 13.57 2.12
N GLY A 21 1.28 12.73 1.09
CA GLY A 21 2.06 12.90 -0.13
C GLY A 21 1.68 14.17 -0.91
N PRO A 22 2.47 14.54 -1.95
CA PRO A 22 2.19 15.70 -2.79
C PRO A 22 0.83 15.58 -3.47
N GLU A 23 0.02 16.65 -3.48
CA GLU A 23 -1.31 16.62 -4.10
C GLU A 23 -1.27 16.39 -5.62
N GLU A 24 -0.19 16.82 -6.28
CA GLU A 24 0.04 16.55 -7.71
C GLU A 24 0.15 15.05 -8.02
N ASP A 25 0.70 14.28 -7.08
CA ASP A 25 0.93 12.85 -7.25
C ASP A 25 -0.34 12.03 -7.01
N LYS A 26 -1.31 12.59 -6.30
CA LYS A 26 -2.63 11.96 -6.08
C LYS A 26 -3.56 12.10 -7.28
N LYS A 27 -3.24 13.01 -8.22
CA LYS A 27 -4.07 13.27 -9.42
C LYS A 27 -3.81 12.28 -10.55
N SER A 28 -2.66 11.61 -10.55
CA SER A 28 -2.30 10.60 -11.54
C SER A 28 -2.17 9.24 -10.88
N PHE A 29 -2.82 8.24 -11.46
CA PHE A 29 -2.81 6.90 -10.91
C PHE A 29 -1.38 6.30 -10.85
N ASN A 30 -0.53 6.56 -11.86
CA ASN A 30 0.86 6.11 -11.85
C ASN A 30 1.67 6.77 -10.72
N ARG A 31 1.43 8.06 -10.45
CA ARG A 31 2.10 8.78 -9.36
C ARG A 31 1.62 8.31 -8.00
N LEU A 32 0.34 8.01 -7.87
CA LEU A 32 -0.23 7.37 -6.69
C LEU A 32 0.45 6.01 -6.42
N MET A 33 0.66 5.20 -7.45
CA MET A 33 1.35 3.90 -7.32
C MET A 33 2.78 4.04 -6.82
N PHE A 34 3.54 5.08 -7.22
CA PHE A 34 4.87 5.35 -6.65
C PHE A 34 4.82 5.70 -5.15
N LEU A 35 3.78 6.40 -4.69
CA LEU A 35 3.58 6.64 -3.26
C LEU A 35 3.27 5.33 -2.51
N VAL A 36 2.46 4.46 -3.10
CA VAL A 36 2.15 3.13 -2.53
C VAL A 36 3.39 2.24 -2.52
N GLU A 37 4.23 2.30 -3.56
CA GLU A 37 5.52 1.59 -3.61
C GLU A 37 6.46 2.06 -2.51
N SER A 38 6.54 3.37 -2.28
CA SER A 38 7.32 3.93 -1.16
C SER A 38 6.81 3.44 0.20
N ALA A 39 5.48 3.32 0.36
CA ALA A 39 4.88 2.77 1.57
C ALA A 39 5.17 1.27 1.74
N HIS A 40 5.18 0.51 0.65
CA HIS A 40 5.52 -0.91 0.62
C HIS A 40 6.99 -1.14 1.01
N TRP A 41 7.92 -0.35 0.45
CA TRP A 41 9.33 -0.42 0.81
C TRP A 41 9.54 -0.10 2.29
N TYR A 42 8.86 0.93 2.82
CA TYR A 42 8.92 1.22 4.25
C TYR A 42 8.35 0.09 5.11
N TYR A 43 7.28 -0.56 4.66
CA TYR A 43 6.73 -1.74 5.34
C TYR A 43 7.75 -2.88 5.41
N GLU A 44 8.38 -3.23 4.29
CA GLU A 44 9.36 -4.32 4.24
C GLU A 44 10.63 -3.98 5.03
N ASP A 45 11.25 -2.83 4.76
CA ASP A 45 12.58 -2.47 5.27
C ASP A 45 12.54 -1.92 6.70
N THR A 46 11.40 -1.42 7.17
CA THR A 46 11.29 -0.87 8.53
C THR A 46 10.35 -1.68 9.40
N VAL A 47 9.12 -1.95 8.94
CA VAL A 47 8.11 -2.58 9.81
C VAL A 47 8.39 -4.08 10.00
N VAL A 48 8.57 -4.82 8.89
CA VAL A 48 8.87 -6.26 8.94
C VAL A 48 10.26 -6.51 9.52
N GLU A 49 11.23 -5.61 9.26
CA GLU A 49 12.54 -5.71 9.90
C GLU A 49 12.50 -5.57 11.42
N ASN A 50 11.67 -4.66 11.94
CA ASN A 50 11.49 -4.47 13.38
C ASN A 50 10.58 -5.52 14.04
N ASP A 51 9.58 -6.03 13.30
CA ASP A 51 8.65 -7.07 13.76
C ASP A 51 8.64 -8.27 12.80
N LYS A 52 9.54 -9.23 13.07
CA LYS A 52 9.68 -10.47 12.30
C LYS A 52 8.46 -11.40 12.40
N THR A 53 7.44 -11.07 13.21
CA THR A 53 6.17 -11.81 13.24
C THR A 53 5.23 -11.42 12.10
N LEU A 54 5.49 -10.30 11.43
CA LEU A 54 4.74 -9.84 10.27
C LEU A 54 5.17 -10.57 9.00
N LYS A 55 4.22 -10.76 8.10
CA LYS A 55 4.45 -11.40 6.79
C LYS A 55 5.07 -10.38 5.84
N SER A 56 6.19 -10.72 5.22
CA SER A 56 6.70 -10.02 4.03
C SER A 56 5.71 -10.18 2.86
N LEU A 57 5.37 -9.07 2.22
CA LEU A 57 4.35 -8.99 1.18
C LEU A 57 5.00 -8.59 -0.14
N SER A 58 4.54 -9.18 -1.24
CA SER A 58 4.82 -8.59 -2.56
C SER A 58 4.13 -7.23 -2.71
N PHE A 59 4.65 -6.38 -3.58
CA PHE A 59 4.05 -5.06 -3.84
C PHE A 59 2.56 -5.15 -4.20
N ARG A 60 2.18 -6.16 -5.00
CA ARG A 60 0.78 -6.43 -5.38
C ARG A 60 -0.08 -6.84 -4.19
N GLU A 61 0.40 -7.74 -3.33
CA GLU A 61 -0.32 -8.14 -2.11
C GLU A 61 -0.51 -6.96 -1.16
N PHE A 62 0.55 -6.18 -0.94
CA PHE A 62 0.51 -4.99 -0.09
C PHE A 62 -0.50 -3.97 -0.61
N THR A 63 -0.46 -3.67 -1.92
CA THR A 63 -1.38 -2.71 -2.54
C THR A 63 -2.83 -3.18 -2.43
N CYS A 64 -3.11 -4.47 -2.63
CA CYS A 64 -4.46 -5.05 -2.42
C CYS A 64 -4.94 -4.85 -0.97
N LEU A 65 -4.08 -5.14 0.02
CA LEU A 65 -4.42 -4.99 1.43
C LEU A 65 -4.68 -3.52 1.80
N LEU A 66 -3.81 -2.62 1.34
CA LEU A 66 -3.91 -1.18 1.57
C LEU A 66 -5.21 -0.61 0.98
N PHE A 67 -5.54 -0.97 -0.26
CA PHE A 67 -6.74 -0.47 -0.94
C PHE A 67 -8.02 -1.09 -0.40
N ASN A 68 -8.00 -2.37 -0.01
CA ASN A 68 -9.15 -3.00 0.63
C ASN A 68 -9.44 -2.44 2.04
N ASN A 69 -8.45 -1.80 2.66
CA ASN A 69 -8.63 -1.14 3.95
C ASN A 69 -9.40 0.19 3.87
N SER A 70 -9.45 0.79 2.68
CA SER A 70 -10.10 2.07 2.40
C SER A 70 -11.35 1.90 1.54
N ASP A 71 -12.53 2.27 2.06
CA ASP A 71 -13.79 2.14 1.33
C ASP A 71 -13.81 2.95 0.00
N LEU A 72 -13.03 4.03 -0.06
CA LEU A 72 -12.85 4.84 -1.28
C LEU A 72 -12.04 4.12 -2.37
N LEU A 73 -11.04 3.32 -1.98
CA LEU A 73 -10.14 2.66 -2.91
C LEU A 73 -10.51 1.20 -3.17
N ARG A 74 -11.39 0.63 -2.35
CA ARG A 74 -11.87 -0.75 -2.50
C ARG A 74 -12.41 -1.07 -3.90
N PRO A 75 -13.15 -0.19 -4.61
CA PRO A 75 -13.57 -0.45 -5.99
C PRO A 75 -12.42 -0.58 -6.98
N GLN A 76 -11.26 0.03 -6.68
CA GLN A 76 -10.07 -0.02 -7.53
C GLN A 76 -9.38 -1.40 -7.45
N VAL A 77 -9.60 -2.15 -6.36
CA VAL A 77 -9.05 -3.50 -6.19
C VAL A 77 -9.50 -4.44 -7.30
N ALA A 78 -10.75 -4.31 -7.77
CA ALA A 78 -11.27 -5.10 -8.88
C ALA A 78 -10.57 -4.80 -10.23
N ASN A 79 -9.93 -3.64 -10.35
CA ASN A 79 -9.21 -3.20 -11.54
C ASN A 79 -7.68 -3.31 -11.40
N MET A 80 -7.19 -3.91 -10.31
CA MET A 80 -5.76 -4.04 -10.01
C MET A 80 -4.98 -4.70 -11.15
N ASP A 81 -5.54 -5.71 -11.82
CA ASP A 81 -4.86 -6.39 -12.94
C ASP A 81 -4.70 -5.52 -14.19
N ARG A 82 -5.53 -4.49 -14.33
CA ARG A 82 -5.36 -3.50 -15.40
C ARG A 82 -4.32 -2.47 -14.99
N ILE A 83 -4.46 -1.96 -13.79
CA ILE A 83 -3.53 -1.03 -13.15
C ILE A 83 -2.08 -1.53 -13.21
N PHE A 84 -1.82 -2.76 -12.75
CA PHE A 84 -0.47 -3.35 -12.71
C PHE A 84 0.09 -3.75 -14.08
N ARG A 85 -0.75 -3.76 -15.12
CA ARG A 85 -0.31 -4.02 -16.50
C ARG A 85 0.11 -2.73 -17.21
N ASP A 86 -0.53 -1.61 -16.86
CA ASP A 86 -0.24 -0.29 -17.40
C ASP A 86 0.85 0.46 -16.59
N PHE A 87 1.20 -0.04 -15.40
CA PHE A 87 2.31 0.40 -14.54
C PHE A 87 3.58 -0.38 -14.86
#